data_AF-A0A8J7CQM0-F1
#
_entry.id   AF-A0A8J7CQM0-F1
#
_cell.length_a   1.000
_cell.length_b   1.000
_cell.length_c   1.000
_cell.angle_alpha   90.00
_cell.angle_beta   90.00
_cell.angle_gamma   90.00
#
_symmetry.space_group_name_H-M   'P 1'
#
loop_
_entity.id
_entity.type
_entity.pdbx_description
1 polymer ?
#
loop_
_entity_poly.entity_id
_entity_poly.type
_entity_poly.pdbx_seq_one_letter_code
_entity_poly.pdbx_strand_id
1 'polypeptide(L)' 'IPYGTQLYIPGYGFAVAGDRGGEIKELKVDLYMNSLEEALKFGVKKELTVYILDPVTVKVK' A
#
# COMPACT_ATOMS: atom_id res chain seq x y z
N ILE A 1 0.18 -0.79 9.86
CA ILE A 1 1.39 -0.98 9.02
C ILE A 1 2.48 0.03 9.46
N PRO A 2 3.73 -0.41 9.72
CA PRO A 2 4.89 0.46 10.02
C PRO A 2 5.17 1.50 8.92
N TYR A 3 5.81 2.63 9.27
CA TYR A 3 6.30 3.57 8.25
C TYR A 3 7.50 2.96 7.52
N GLY A 4 7.63 3.25 6.22
CA GLY A 4 8.69 2.70 5.38
C GLY A 4 8.47 1.23 4.98
N THR A 5 7.39 0.58 5.43
CA THR A 5 7.03 -0.75 4.97
C THR A 5 6.78 -0.73 3.46
N GLN A 6 7.48 -1.60 2.75
CA GLN A 6 7.25 -1.82 1.32
C GLN A 6 6.07 -2.77 1.14
N LEU A 7 5.22 -2.46 0.16
CA LEU A 7 3.96 -3.16 -0.08
C LEU A 7 3.82 -3.46 -1.57
N TYR A 8 3.14 -4.54 -1.88
CA TYR A 8 2.58 -4.77 -3.21
C TYR A 8 1.06 -4.89 -3.11
N ILE A 9 0.37 -4.03 -3.87
CA ILE A 9 -1.09 -3.96 -3.93
C ILE A 9 -1.52 -4.34 -5.34
N PRO A 10 -2.21 -5.47 -5.56
CA PRO A 10 -2.70 -5.84 -6.89
C PRO A 10 -3.59 -4.73 -7.49
N GLY A 11 -3.28 -4.33 -8.73
CA GLY A 11 -3.97 -3.25 -9.43
C GLY A 11 -3.48 -1.82 -9.12
N TYR A 12 -2.58 -1.65 -8.14
CA TYR A 12 -1.90 -0.37 -7.88
C TYR A 12 -0.39 -0.47 -8.15
N GLY A 13 0.24 -1.55 -7.66
CA GLY A 13 1.67 -1.82 -7.82
C GLY A 13 2.43 -1.76 -6.51
N PHE A 14 3.73 -1.45 -6.62
CA PHE A 14 4.63 -1.30 -5.48
C PHE A 14 4.39 0.04 -4.77
N ALA A 15 4.31 0.01 -3.44
CA ALA A 15 4.08 1.19 -2.61
C ALA A 15 4.95 1.17 -1.36
N VAL A 16 5.14 2.34 -0.76
CA VAL A 16 5.79 2.50 0.54
C VAL A 16 4.80 3.16 1.47
N ALA A 17 4.65 2.62 2.69
CA ALA A 17 3.85 3.24 3.74
C ALA A 17 4.48 4.58 4.16
N GLY A 18 4.00 5.68 3.56
CA GLY A 18 4.51 7.03 3.76
C GLY A 18 3.69 7.92 4.70
N ASP A 19 2.43 7.58 4.96
CA ASP A 19 1.51 8.40 5.79
C ASP A 19 0.57 7.53 6.66
N ARG A 20 0.04 8.11 7.75
CA ARG A 20 -0.99 7.54 8.61
C ARG A 20 -1.97 8.62 9.07
N GLY A 21 -3.25 8.43 8.75
CA GLY A 21 -4.34 9.16 9.40
C GLY A 21 -4.77 8.51 10.72
N GLY A 22 -5.21 9.30 11.70
CA GLY A 22 -5.72 8.79 13.00
C GLY A 22 -6.94 7.87 12.90
N GLU A 23 -7.65 7.91 11.76
CA GLU A 23 -8.80 7.05 11.41
C GLU A 23 -8.40 5.74 10.69
N ILE A 24 -7.13 5.58 10.30
CA ILE A 24 -6.60 4.33 9.73
C ILE A 24 -6.23 3.40 10.88
N LYS A 25 -7.26 2.77 11.46
CA LYS A 25 -7.13 1.67 12.42
C LYS A 25 -7.35 0.35 11.66
N GLU A 26 -6.71 -0.74 12.12
CA GLU A 26 -6.79 -2.09 11.52
C GLU A 26 -6.02 -2.30 10.19
N LEU A 27 -6.52 -3.19 9.32
CA LEU A 27 -5.93 -3.62 8.04
C LEU A 27 -6.38 -2.74 6.84
N LYS A 28 -6.82 -1.51 7.10
CA LYS A 28 -7.24 -0.58 6.05
C LYS A 28 -6.02 0.09 5.41
N VAL A 29 -5.97 0.08 4.08
CA VAL A 29 -4.94 0.74 3.27
C VAL A 29 -5.60 1.82 2.43
N ASP A 30 -5.09 3.04 2.50
CA ASP A 30 -5.49 4.15 1.62
C ASP A 30 -4.39 4.40 0.59
N LEU A 31 -4.78 4.60 -0.66
CA LEU A 31 -3.86 4.69 -1.80
C LEU A 31 -3.90 6.09 -2.38
N TYR A 32 -2.73 6.71 -2.49
CA TYR A 32 -2.60 7.99 -3.16
C TYR A 32 -2.74 7.81 -4.68
N MET A 33 -3.58 8.63 -5.30
CA MET A 33 -3.83 8.69 -6.73
C MET A 33 -3.69 10.14 -7.21
N ASN A 34 -3.24 10.35 -8.45
CA ASN A 34 -2.96 11.69 -8.97
C ASN A 34 -4.22 12.46 -9.38
N SER A 35 -5.34 11.74 -9.60
CA SER A 35 -6.59 12.32 -10.04
C SER A 35 -7.80 11.65 -9.39
N LEU A 36 -8.89 12.41 -9.23
CA LEU A 36 -10.18 11.87 -8.77
C LEU A 36 -10.70 10.79 -9.72
N GLU A 37 -10.48 10.95 -11.02
CA GLU A 37 -10.91 9.98 -12.03
C GLU A 37 -10.22 8.62 -11.84
N GLU A 38 -8.90 8.60 -11.60
CA GLU A 38 -8.16 7.38 -11.26
C GLU A 38 -8.69 6.74 -9.98
N ALA A 39 -8.95 7.54 -8.94
CA ALA A 39 -9.48 7.03 -7.67
C ALA A 39 -10.86 6.38 -7.85
N LEU A 40 -11.75 7.01 -8.64
CA LEU A 40 -13.07 6.46 -8.96
C LEU A 40 -12.97 5.17 -9.79
N LYS A 41 -12.06 5.14 -10.78
CA LYS A 41 -11.81 3.94 -11.61
C LYS A 41 -11.27 2.77 -10.80
N PHE A 42 -10.35 3.05 -9.88
CA PHE A 42 -9.81 2.01 -8.98
C PHE A 42 -10.90 1.49 -8.05
N GLY A 43 -11.62 2.41 -7.41
CA GLY A 43 -12.74 2.12 -6.51
C GLY A 43 -12.31 1.47 -5.18
N VAL A 44 -13.24 1.41 -4.22
CA VAL A 44 -12.98 0.80 -2.92
C VAL A 44 -13.02 -0.72 -3.03
N LYS A 45 -11.97 -1.41 -2.55
CA LYS A 45 -11.93 -2.87 -2.48
C LYS A 45 -12.09 -3.33 -1.03
N LYS A 46 -13.08 -4.19 -0.77
CA LYS A 46 -13.36 -4.72 0.57
C LYS A 46 -12.53 -5.96 0.90
N GLU A 47 -12.20 -6.77 -0.11
CA GLU A 47 -11.51 -8.06 0.05
C GLU A 47 -10.30 -8.11 -0.90
N LEU A 48 -9.33 -7.23 -0.67
CA LEU A 48 -8.09 -7.20 -1.45
C LEU A 48 -6.93 -7.67 -0.58
N THR A 49 -6.27 -8.76 -1.00
CA THR A 49 -5.04 -9.21 -0.37
C THR A 49 -3.89 -8.28 -0.76
N VAL A 50 -3.30 -7.65 0.26
CA VAL A 50 -2.11 -6.81 0.16
C VAL A 50 -0.92 -7.56 0.71
N TYR A 51 0.22 -7.43 0.04
CA TYR A 51 1.46 -8.11 0.44
C TYR A 51 2.41 -7.11 1.08
N ILE A 52 2.88 -7.43 2.29
CA ILE A 52 3.99 -6.74 2.93
C ILE A 52 5.28 -7.38 2.39
N LEU A 53 6.17 -6.55 1.86
CA LEU A 53 7.45 -6.97 1.32
C LEU A 53 8.50 -6.83 2.42
N ASP A 54 9.00 -7.96 2.89
CA ASP A 54 10.14 -7.98 3.79
C ASP A 54 11.45 -7.91 2.97
N PRO A 55 12.34 -6.97 3.27
CA PRO A 55 13.62 -6.87 2.58
C PRO A 55 14.50 -8.07 2.94
N VAL A 56 14.73 -8.95 1.97
CA VAL A 56 15.76 -9.98 2.07
C VAL A 56 17.11 -9.33 1.80
N THR A 57 17.93 -9.17 2.84
CA THR A 57 19.31 -8.67 2.67
C THR A 57 20.19 -9.80 2.17
N VAL A 58 20.62 -9.72 0.91
CA VAL A 58 21.66 -10.61 0.36
C VAL A 58 22.99 -9.87 0.39
N LYS A 59 23.97 -10.40 1.13
CA LYS A 59 25.34 -9.90 1.07
C LYS A 59 26.01 -10.45 -0.19
N VAL A 60 26.23 -9.59 -1.17
CA VAL A 60 26.99 -9.91 -2.38
C VAL A 60 28.48 -9.74 -2.07
N LYS A 61 29.32 -10.68 -2.50
CA LYS A 61 30.79 -10.56 -2.44
C LYS A 61 31.31 -9.86 -3.69
#